data_AF-A0A951RT17-F1
#
_entry.id   AF-A0A951RT17-F1
#
_cell.length_a   1.000
_cell.length_b   1.000
_cell.length_c   1.000
_cell.angle_alpha   90.00
_cell.angle_beta   90.00
_cell.angle_gamma   90.00
#
_symmetry.space_group_name_H-M   'P 1'
#
loop_
_entity.id
_entity.type
_entity.pdbx_description
1 polymer ?
#
loop_
_entity_poly.entity_id
_entity_poly.type
_entity_poly.pdbx_seq_one_letter_code
_entity_poly.pdbx_strand_id
1 'polypeptide(L)'
;MRLTNENVLIASLLGSQAVKSLPRFAAVQNEMAKHVIPPIPFLPIQNQGIIREEDSQEFENAWANDPQLPEDRQFFPFSFKKESEEQFYTLPWEPLISINARNNIAKRTVAKAGSQFIGTIKERFSTDDFEITITGAFYGNQLKGTSQETYPRKDMERLRDYLLTPERLEVNSEPLETLGINFIVIEEMNFPFTKGENVQAYEIRAVSDFNWDLLYERKVGILEVGDLEVGILEP
;
A
#
# COMPACT_ATOMS: atom_id res chain seq x y z
N MET A 1 -68.60 27.30 18.48
CA MET A 1 -67.13 27.18 18.53
C MET A 1 -66.81 25.96 19.38
N ARG A 2 -66.42 24.84 18.75
CA ARG A 2 -66.10 23.60 19.49
C ARG A 2 -64.65 23.72 19.97
N LEU A 3 -64.46 23.92 21.28
CA LEU A 3 -63.13 23.91 21.90
C LEU A 3 -62.69 22.45 22.00
N THR A 4 -61.62 22.09 21.29
CA THR A 4 -60.94 20.80 21.45
C THR A 4 -60.16 20.78 22.77
N ASN A 5 -60.02 19.59 23.37
CA ASN A 5 -59.41 19.43 24.70
C ASN A 5 -57.98 20.01 24.77
N GLU A 6 -57.24 19.98 23.66
CA GLU A 6 -55.91 20.57 23.53
C GLU A 6 -55.92 22.10 23.66
N ASN A 7 -56.92 22.76 23.06
CA ASN A 7 -57.07 24.22 23.13
C ASN A 7 -57.42 24.69 24.54
N VAL A 8 -58.14 23.88 25.31
CA VAL A 8 -58.48 24.15 26.72
C VAL A 8 -57.24 24.02 27.61
N LEU A 9 -56.39 23.03 27.35
CA LEU A 9 -55.15 22.78 28.08
C LEU A 9 -54.13 23.90 27.86
N ILE A 10 -53.97 24.35 26.62
CA ILE A 10 -53.08 25.47 26.25
C ILE A 10 -53.61 26.80 26.80
N ALA A 11 -54.93 27.00 26.80
CA ALA A 11 -55.56 28.18 27.40
C ALA A 11 -55.37 28.25 28.92
N SER A 12 -55.35 27.09 29.60
CA SER A 12 -55.09 27.01 31.04
C SER A 12 -53.65 27.35 31.40
N LEU A 13 -52.69 27.06 30.52
CA LEU A 13 -51.27 27.34 30.77
C LEU A 13 -50.88 28.79 30.48
N LEU A 14 -51.46 29.40 29.43
CA LEU A 14 -51.01 30.71 28.92
C LEU A 14 -51.89 31.90 29.37
N GLY A 15 -52.97 31.63 30.10
CA GLY A 15 -53.91 32.62 30.58
C GLY A 15 -54.91 33.07 29.51
N SER A 16 -56.12 33.43 29.96
CA SER A 16 -57.31 33.67 29.11
C SER A 16 -57.16 34.77 28.06
N GLN A 17 -56.19 35.68 28.20
CA GLN A 17 -55.94 36.76 27.25
C GLN A 17 -55.15 36.32 26.00
N ALA A 18 -54.29 35.30 26.11
CA ALA A 18 -53.52 34.75 24.99
C ALA A 18 -54.39 33.90 24.03
N VAL A 19 -55.56 33.45 24.50
CA VAL A 19 -56.48 32.59 23.71
C VAL A 19 -57.06 33.33 22.49
N LYS A 20 -57.22 34.65 22.58
CA LYS A 20 -57.78 35.46 21.48
C LYS A 20 -56.81 35.64 20.30
N SER A 21 -55.50 35.46 20.51
CA SER A 21 -54.47 35.62 19.47
C SER A 21 -54.03 34.31 18.83
N LEU A 22 -54.30 33.15 19.44
CA LEU A 22 -54.05 31.81 18.87
C LEU A 22 -54.53 31.64 17.41
N PRO A 23 -55.76 32.03 17.01
CA PRO A 23 -56.18 31.88 15.62
C PRO A 23 -55.41 32.79 14.66
N ARG A 24 -54.92 33.95 15.13
CA ARG A 24 -54.10 34.86 14.30
C ARG A 24 -52.69 34.32 14.10
N PHE A 25 -52.10 33.67 15.11
CA PHE A 25 -50.80 33.01 14.96
C PHE A 25 -50.87 31.79 14.02
N ALA A 26 -51.94 30.99 14.10
CA ALA A 26 -52.16 29.89 13.16
C ALA A 26 -52.33 30.39 11.71
N ALA A 27 -53.03 31.51 11.51
CA ALA A 27 -53.19 32.12 10.19
C ALA A 27 -51.86 32.67 9.63
N VAL A 28 -51.04 33.33 10.48
CA VAL A 28 -49.72 33.83 10.09
C VAL A 28 -48.75 32.69 9.78
N GLN A 29 -48.79 31.60 10.55
CA GLN A 29 -47.97 30.41 10.29
C GLN A 29 -48.32 29.76 8.95
N ASN A 30 -49.60 29.67 8.61
CA ASN A 30 -50.06 29.17 7.32
C ASN A 30 -49.68 30.09 6.14
N GLU A 31 -49.64 31.41 6.34
CA GLU A 31 -49.18 32.38 5.33
C GLU A 31 -47.65 32.29 5.10
N MET A 32 -46.85 32.18 6.17
CA MET A 32 -45.40 32.01 6.06
C MET A 32 -45.00 30.67 5.44
N ALA A 33 -45.74 29.59 5.74
CA ALA A 33 -45.52 28.28 5.12
C ALA A 33 -45.82 28.26 3.60
N LYS A 34 -46.69 29.16 3.11
CA LYS A 34 -46.96 29.30 1.67
C LYS A 34 -45.87 30.07 0.92
N HIS A 35 -45.13 30.95 1.59
CA HIS A 35 -44.23 31.91 0.92
C HIS A 35 -42.73 31.71 1.20
N VAL A 36 -42.31 30.79 2.06
CA VAL A 36 -40.88 30.58 2.35
C VAL A 36 -40.52 29.09 2.36
N ILE A 37 -39.74 28.73 1.33
CA ILE A 37 -39.01 27.48 1.06
C ILE A 37 -39.87 26.34 0.47
N PRO A 38 -39.54 25.83 -0.74
CA PRO A 38 -40.19 24.64 -1.26
C PRO A 38 -39.89 23.43 -0.35
N PRO A 39 -40.84 22.49 -0.16
CA PRO A 39 -40.56 21.29 0.59
C PRO A 39 -39.39 20.55 -0.06
N ILE A 40 -38.26 20.48 0.63
CA ILE A 40 -37.17 19.59 0.27
C ILE A 40 -37.77 18.19 0.32
N PRO A 41 -37.76 17.40 -0.77
CA PRO A 41 -38.16 16.01 -0.70
C PRO A 41 -37.19 15.34 0.26
N PHE A 42 -37.67 15.07 1.47
CA PHE A 42 -36.98 14.28 2.47
C PHE A 42 -36.51 13.00 1.75
N LEU A 43 -35.19 12.81 1.72
CA LEU A 43 -34.63 11.48 1.45
C LEU A 43 -35.41 10.51 2.34
N PRO A 44 -35.85 9.35 1.85
CA PRO A 44 -36.40 8.32 2.70
C PRO A 44 -35.23 7.72 3.48
N ILE A 45 -34.67 8.46 4.43
CA ILE A 45 -34.00 7.86 5.57
C ILE A 45 -35.17 7.33 6.40
N GLN A 46 -35.74 6.22 5.93
CA GLN A 46 -36.33 5.30 6.86
C GLN A 46 -35.19 4.95 7.80
N ASN A 47 -35.22 5.47 9.02
CA ASN A 47 -34.56 4.80 10.13
C ASN A 47 -35.26 3.45 10.29
N GLN A 48 -35.04 2.54 9.34
CA GLN A 48 -35.01 1.13 9.65
C GLN A 48 -33.81 1.03 10.57
N GLY A 49 -34.06 1.17 11.87
CA GLY A 49 -33.18 0.61 12.86
C GLY A 49 -33.20 -0.88 12.63
N ILE A 50 -32.47 -1.35 11.62
CA ILE A 50 -32.01 -2.72 11.56
C ILE A 50 -31.02 -2.78 12.71
N ILE A 51 -31.54 -2.95 13.92
CA ILE A 51 -30.77 -3.54 15.00
C ILE A 51 -30.53 -4.95 14.46
N ARG A 52 -29.39 -5.13 13.79
CA ARG A 52 -28.87 -6.47 13.60
C ARG A 52 -28.70 -6.98 15.02
N GLU A 53 -29.44 -8.03 15.40
CA GLU A 53 -29.01 -8.85 16.52
C GLU A 53 -27.64 -9.39 16.09
N GLU A 54 -26.59 -8.68 16.48
CA GLU A 54 -25.25 -9.23 16.48
C GLU A 54 -25.29 -10.37 17.51
N ASP A 55 -24.99 -11.57 17.03
CA ASP A 55 -24.89 -12.74 17.88
C ASP A 55 -24.00 -12.39 19.08
N SER A 56 -24.52 -12.59 20.30
CA SER A 56 -23.80 -12.31 21.55
C SER A 56 -22.48 -13.08 21.72
N GLN A 57 -22.11 -13.91 20.73
CA GLN A 57 -20.83 -14.63 20.63
C GLN A 57 -19.66 -13.73 20.19
N GLU A 58 -19.90 -12.58 19.56
CA GLU A 58 -18.80 -11.66 19.15
C GLU A 58 -18.08 -10.99 20.34
N PHE A 59 -18.67 -10.98 21.53
CA PHE A 59 -18.05 -10.39 22.72
C PHE A 59 -16.91 -11.23 23.33
N GLU A 60 -16.77 -12.51 23.00
CA GLU A 60 -15.66 -13.31 23.55
C GLU A 60 -14.29 -12.90 22.98
N ASN A 61 -14.27 -12.23 21.82
CA ASN A 61 -13.05 -11.84 21.12
C ASN A 61 -12.81 -10.31 21.12
N ALA A 62 -13.23 -9.60 22.17
CA ALA A 62 -13.05 -8.14 22.28
C ALA A 62 -11.59 -7.66 22.18
N TRP A 63 -10.62 -8.57 22.31
CA TRP A 63 -9.19 -8.30 22.19
C TRP A 63 -8.51 -9.03 21.03
N ALA A 64 -9.25 -9.64 20.09
CA ALA A 64 -8.67 -10.22 18.89
C ALA A 64 -8.28 -9.11 17.89
N ASN A 65 -7.12 -9.23 17.25
CA ASN A 65 -6.78 -8.39 16.10
C ASN A 65 -7.54 -8.85 14.86
N ASP A 66 -7.65 -7.93 13.88
CA ASP A 66 -8.21 -8.26 12.58
C ASP A 66 -7.44 -9.44 11.96
N PRO A 67 -8.15 -10.39 11.31
CA PRO A 67 -7.51 -11.54 10.68
C PRO A 67 -6.57 -11.10 9.55
N GLN A 68 -5.54 -11.91 9.29
CA GLN A 68 -4.63 -11.72 8.16
C GLN A 68 -5.43 -11.62 6.85
N LEU A 69 -5.04 -10.69 5.97
CA LEU A 69 -5.73 -10.50 4.71
C LEU A 69 -5.25 -11.56 3.70
N PRO A 70 -6.16 -12.39 3.14
CA PRO A 70 -5.78 -13.32 2.09
C PRO A 70 -5.32 -12.55 0.84
N GLU A 71 -4.50 -13.20 0.02
CA GLU A 71 -3.90 -12.64 -1.19
C GLU A 71 -4.93 -11.94 -2.09
N ASP A 72 -6.11 -12.55 -2.29
CA ASP A 72 -7.21 -12.04 -3.12
C ASP A 72 -7.76 -10.67 -2.67
N ARG A 73 -7.48 -10.24 -1.44
CA ARG A 73 -7.92 -8.95 -0.88
C ARG A 73 -6.82 -7.90 -0.83
N GLN A 74 -5.57 -8.29 -1.05
CA GLN A 74 -4.44 -7.37 -1.11
C GLN A 74 -4.39 -6.77 -2.53
N PHE A 75 -4.05 -5.48 -2.64
CA PHE A 75 -3.98 -4.86 -3.96
C PHE A 75 -2.67 -5.25 -4.66
N PHE A 76 -1.55 -5.15 -3.94
CA PHE A 76 -0.26 -5.68 -4.36
C PHE A 76 0.29 -6.67 -3.33
N PRO A 77 -0.10 -7.96 -3.39
CA PRO A 77 0.49 -8.96 -2.52
C PRO A 77 1.99 -9.06 -2.81
N PHE A 78 2.77 -9.13 -1.73
CA PHE A 78 4.20 -9.35 -1.81
C PHE A 78 4.52 -10.75 -1.31
N SER A 79 4.93 -11.59 -2.26
CA SER A 79 5.28 -12.98 -2.02
C SER A 79 6.74 -13.21 -2.34
N PHE A 80 7.44 -13.98 -1.52
CA PHE A 80 8.82 -14.33 -1.79
C PHE A 80 9.15 -15.74 -1.31
N LYS A 81 10.15 -16.36 -1.92
CA LYS A 81 10.65 -17.69 -1.55
C LYS A 81 12.16 -17.77 -1.70
N LYS A 82 12.74 -18.76 -1.03
CA LYS A 82 14.12 -19.20 -1.28
C LYS A 82 14.15 -20.05 -2.54
N GLU A 83 15.28 -20.12 -3.21
CA GLU A 83 15.48 -21.05 -4.33
C GLU A 83 15.32 -22.52 -3.90
N SER A 84 15.62 -22.81 -2.63
CA SER A 84 15.44 -24.12 -2.00
C SER A 84 13.98 -24.46 -1.63
N GLU A 85 13.07 -23.48 -1.57
CA GLU A 85 11.67 -23.67 -1.14
C GLU A 85 10.73 -23.72 -2.35
N GLU A 86 9.81 -24.69 -2.40
CA GLU A 86 8.82 -24.78 -3.48
C GLU A 86 7.66 -23.78 -3.32
N GLN A 87 7.33 -23.40 -2.08
CA GLN A 87 6.16 -22.59 -1.77
C GLN A 87 6.53 -21.12 -1.53
N PHE A 88 5.77 -20.22 -2.15
CA PHE A 88 5.87 -18.79 -1.87
C PHE A 88 5.31 -18.44 -0.50
N TYR A 89 6.05 -17.61 0.24
CA TYR A 89 5.56 -16.99 1.46
C TYR A 89 5.03 -15.59 1.14
N THR A 90 3.71 -15.46 1.21
CA THR A 90 3.01 -14.17 1.07
C THR A 90 2.97 -13.46 2.41
N LEU A 91 3.29 -12.17 2.40
CA LEU A 91 3.16 -11.36 3.61
C LEU A 91 1.68 -11.25 4.04
N PRO A 92 1.38 -11.39 5.35
CA PRO A 92 0.01 -11.38 5.86
C PRO A 92 -0.71 -10.03 5.72
N TRP A 93 0.05 -8.93 5.63
CA TRP A 93 -0.46 -7.58 5.36
C TRP A 93 0.34 -6.96 4.23
N GLU A 94 -0.35 -6.19 3.39
CA GLU A 94 0.23 -5.53 2.22
C GLU A 94 1.32 -4.54 2.65
N PRO A 95 2.58 -4.75 2.22
CA PRO A 95 3.66 -3.83 2.53
C PRO A 95 3.68 -2.63 1.59
N LEU A 96 4.31 -1.56 2.04
CA LEU A 96 4.69 -0.43 1.19
C LEU A 96 6.02 -0.74 0.51
N ILE A 97 6.03 -0.73 -0.82
CA ILE A 97 7.22 -1.00 -1.62
C ILE A 97 7.69 0.30 -2.25
N SER A 98 8.95 0.67 -1.99
CA SER A 98 9.66 1.78 -2.62
C SER A 98 10.75 1.22 -3.52
N ILE A 99 10.77 1.63 -4.79
CA ILE A 99 11.72 1.14 -5.79
C ILE A 99 12.47 2.33 -6.35
N ASN A 100 13.79 2.36 -6.16
CA ASN A 100 14.66 3.42 -6.62
C ASN A 100 15.61 2.88 -7.70
N ALA A 101 15.61 3.54 -8.86
CA ALA A 101 16.54 3.25 -9.96
C ALA A 101 17.53 4.41 -10.11
N ARG A 102 18.82 4.10 -10.22
CA ARG A 102 19.87 5.10 -10.37
C ARG A 102 20.59 4.93 -11.72
N ASN A 103 20.88 6.05 -12.37
CA ASN A 103 21.70 6.09 -13.58
C ASN A 103 23.01 6.81 -13.28
N ASN A 104 24.13 6.19 -13.62
CA ASN A 104 25.42 6.83 -13.53
C ASN A 104 25.62 7.75 -14.75
N ILE A 105 25.64 9.06 -14.50
CA ILE A 105 25.74 10.10 -15.54
C ILE A 105 26.93 11.01 -15.23
N ALA A 106 27.95 10.99 -16.09
CA ALA A 106 29.03 11.94 -16.00
C ALA A 106 28.61 13.28 -16.60
N LYS A 107 28.94 14.36 -15.90
CA LYS A 107 28.64 15.73 -16.31
C LYS A 107 29.97 16.43 -16.63
N ARG A 108 30.25 16.65 -17.92
CA ARG A 108 31.48 17.28 -18.41
C ARG A 108 31.27 18.74 -18.77
N THR A 109 32.03 19.62 -18.13
CA THR A 109 32.01 21.06 -18.41
C THR A 109 32.99 21.38 -19.54
N VAL A 110 32.51 21.95 -20.64
CA VAL A 110 33.36 22.28 -21.80
C VAL A 110 33.63 23.77 -21.86
N ALA A 111 34.84 24.18 -21.49
CA ALA A 111 35.26 25.59 -21.47
C ALA A 111 35.30 26.24 -22.87
N LYS A 112 35.45 25.44 -23.94
CA LYS A 112 35.54 25.93 -25.32
C LYS A 112 34.21 26.44 -25.90
N ALA A 113 33.09 26.21 -25.21
CA ALA A 113 31.77 26.51 -25.73
C ALA A 113 31.38 28.00 -25.59
N GLY A 114 32.22 28.81 -24.94
CA GLY A 114 32.04 30.26 -24.84
C GLY A 114 30.73 30.67 -24.14
N SER A 115 30.27 31.90 -24.40
CA SER A 115 28.99 32.42 -23.88
C SER A 115 27.75 31.84 -24.57
N GLN A 116 27.95 31.02 -25.61
CA GLN A 116 26.87 30.50 -26.45
C GLN A 116 26.29 29.17 -25.91
N PHE A 117 26.96 28.57 -24.93
CA PHE A 117 26.56 27.30 -24.33
C PHE A 117 26.47 27.43 -22.81
N ILE A 118 25.25 27.25 -22.29
CA ILE A 118 24.98 27.27 -20.85
C ILE A 118 24.76 25.82 -20.41
N GLY A 119 25.64 25.32 -19.54
CA GLY A 119 25.45 24.03 -18.88
C GLY A 119 26.59 23.04 -19.10
N THR A 120 26.26 21.76 -18.98
CA THR A 120 27.20 20.65 -18.89
C THR A 120 26.75 19.52 -19.82
N ILE A 121 27.69 18.88 -20.53
CA ILE A 121 27.39 17.72 -21.37
C ILE A 121 27.18 16.51 -20.45
N LYS A 122 26.04 15.83 -20.61
CA LYS A 122 25.67 14.64 -19.81
C LYS A 122 25.92 13.39 -20.64
N GLU A 123 26.82 12.54 -20.18
CA GLU A 123 27.11 11.23 -20.77
C GLU A 123 26.60 10.15 -19.81
N ARG A 124 25.74 9.25 -20.29
CA ARG A 124 25.26 8.10 -19.50
C ARG A 124 26.32 7.00 -19.56
N PHE A 125 26.79 6.55 -18.40
CA PHE A 125 27.82 5.51 -18.26
C PHE A 125 27.21 4.14 -18.02
N SER A 126 26.31 4.03 -17.04
CA SER A 126 25.67 2.78 -16.65
C SER A 126 24.31 3.02 -16.02
N THR A 127 23.54 1.95 -15.91
CA THR A 127 22.38 1.83 -15.00
C THR A 127 22.89 1.10 -13.77
N ASP A 128 22.59 1.60 -12.58
CA ASP A 128 22.86 0.87 -11.34
C ASP A 128 21.68 -0.07 -11.05
N ASP A 129 21.85 -0.97 -10.07
CA ASP A 129 20.79 -1.89 -9.65
C ASP A 129 19.59 -1.15 -9.01
N PHE A 130 18.43 -1.80 -8.97
CA PHE A 130 17.27 -1.26 -8.31
C PHE A 130 17.40 -1.44 -6.79
N GLU A 131 17.39 -0.34 -6.05
CA GLU A 131 17.30 -0.34 -4.59
C GLU A 131 15.82 -0.45 -4.20
N ILE A 132 15.47 -1.53 -3.51
CA ILE A 132 14.11 -1.86 -3.10
C ILE A 132 14.01 -1.73 -1.58
N THR A 133 13.05 -0.96 -1.10
CA THR A 133 12.74 -0.83 0.33
C THR A 133 11.31 -1.28 0.58
N ILE A 134 11.14 -2.31 1.40
CA ILE A 134 9.84 -2.89 1.74
C ILE A 134 9.57 -2.55 3.20
N THR A 135 8.50 -1.82 3.47
CA THR A 135 8.12 -1.42 4.83
C THR A 135 6.74 -1.98 5.16
N GLY A 136 6.61 -2.61 6.30
CA GLY A 136 5.33 -3.14 6.75
C GLY A 136 5.27 -3.32 8.26
N ALA A 137 4.17 -3.89 8.72
CA ALA A 137 3.99 -4.24 10.12
C ALA A 137 3.33 -5.61 10.25
N PHE A 138 3.78 -6.37 11.25
CA PHE A 138 3.13 -7.58 11.71
C PHE A 138 2.27 -7.26 12.92
N TYR A 139 1.10 -7.90 12.98
CA TYR A 139 0.18 -7.83 14.10
C TYR A 139 0.05 -9.23 14.72
N GLY A 140 0.20 -9.34 16.03
CA GLY A 140 -0.11 -10.60 16.72
C GLY A 140 -1.61 -10.85 16.79
N ASN A 141 -2.00 -12.06 17.18
CA ASN A 141 -3.41 -12.46 17.17
C ASN A 141 -4.25 -11.72 18.21
N GLN A 142 -3.63 -11.30 19.32
CA GLN A 142 -4.29 -10.60 20.42
C GLN A 142 -3.76 -9.18 20.57
N LEU A 143 -4.64 -8.24 20.93
CA LEU A 143 -4.33 -6.84 21.21
C LEU A 143 -3.63 -6.65 22.56
N LYS A 144 -3.99 -7.48 23.55
CA LYS A 144 -3.48 -7.42 24.92
C LYS A 144 -3.41 -8.83 25.50
N GLY A 145 -2.40 -9.10 26.32
CA GLY A 145 -2.22 -10.41 26.92
C GLY A 145 -0.77 -10.64 27.34
N THR A 146 -0.37 -11.89 27.37
CA THR A 146 1.03 -12.26 27.65
C THR A 146 1.88 -12.03 26.40
N SER A 147 3.16 -11.66 26.56
CA SER A 147 4.09 -11.47 25.43
C SER A 147 4.14 -12.65 24.44
N GLN A 148 3.85 -13.88 24.88
CA GLN A 148 3.81 -15.06 24.02
C GLN A 148 2.61 -15.11 23.07
N GLU A 149 1.48 -14.53 23.48
CA GLU A 149 0.21 -14.56 22.73
C GLU A 149 0.03 -13.29 21.89
N THR A 150 0.57 -12.17 22.39
CA THR A 150 0.42 -10.84 21.81
C THR A 150 1.47 -10.56 20.71
N TYR A 151 2.70 -11.06 20.82
CA TYR A 151 3.78 -10.72 19.87
C TYR A 151 3.77 -11.63 18.62
N PRO A 152 3.92 -11.10 17.39
CA PRO A 152 3.96 -11.88 16.14
C PRO A 152 5.28 -12.67 15.97
N ARG A 153 5.48 -13.67 16.84
CA ARG A 153 6.74 -14.44 16.89
C ARG A 153 6.99 -15.27 15.63
N LYS A 154 5.96 -15.93 15.11
CA LYS A 154 6.09 -16.83 13.95
C LYS A 154 6.56 -16.09 12.70
N ASP A 155 5.98 -14.91 12.46
CA ASP A 155 6.31 -14.09 11.30
C ASP A 155 7.72 -13.52 11.42
N MET A 156 8.12 -13.11 12.63
CA MET A 156 9.47 -12.64 12.93
C MET A 156 10.53 -13.73 12.82
N GLU A 157 10.25 -14.95 13.28
CA GLU A 157 11.15 -16.10 13.13
C GLU A 157 11.35 -16.44 11.66
N ARG A 158 10.27 -16.45 10.86
CA ARG A 158 10.37 -16.62 9.40
C ARG A 158 11.21 -15.53 8.75
N LEU A 159 10.94 -14.27 9.08
CA LEU A 159 11.68 -13.14 8.50
C LEU A 159 13.19 -13.21 8.82
N ARG A 160 13.52 -13.61 10.06
CA ARG A 160 14.91 -13.90 10.47
C ARG A 160 15.52 -15.02 9.64
N ASP A 161 14.79 -16.10 9.38
CA ASP A 161 15.31 -17.23 8.58
C ASP A 161 15.60 -16.81 7.15
N TYR A 162 14.78 -15.94 6.54
CA TYR A 162 15.07 -15.36 5.23
C TYR A 162 16.31 -14.46 5.24
N LEU A 163 16.48 -13.63 6.28
CA LEU A 163 17.67 -12.77 6.42
C LEU A 163 18.98 -13.57 6.58
N LEU A 164 18.94 -14.68 7.32
CA LEU A 164 20.12 -15.50 7.58
C LEU A 164 20.50 -16.42 6.41
N THR A 165 19.65 -16.53 5.39
CA THR A 165 19.91 -17.37 4.23
C THR A 165 20.84 -16.64 3.25
N PRO A 166 21.99 -17.22 2.86
CA PRO A 166 22.95 -16.60 1.94
C PRO A 166 22.57 -16.82 0.46
N GLU A 167 21.28 -16.80 0.15
CA GLU A 167 20.74 -17.06 -1.19
C GLU A 167 19.97 -15.83 -1.67
N ARG A 168 19.87 -15.66 -3.00
CA ARG A 168 18.91 -14.72 -3.58
C ARG A 168 17.48 -15.24 -3.36
N LEU A 169 16.54 -14.32 -3.23
CA LEU A 169 15.13 -14.64 -3.05
C LEU A 169 14.38 -14.38 -4.36
N GLU A 170 13.53 -15.32 -4.74
CA GLU A 170 12.58 -15.13 -5.83
C GLU A 170 11.38 -14.37 -5.28
N VAL A 171 10.98 -13.30 -5.98
CA VAL A 171 9.89 -12.42 -5.57
C VAL A 171 8.78 -12.42 -6.59
N ASN A 172 7.56 -12.29 -6.09
CA ASN A 172 6.36 -12.09 -6.87
C ASN A 172 5.59 -10.90 -6.28
N SER A 173 5.50 -9.84 -7.08
CA SER A 173 4.61 -8.71 -6.87
C SER A 173 4.48 -7.93 -8.19
N GLU A 174 3.26 -7.52 -8.54
CA GLU A 174 2.98 -6.80 -9.79
C GLU A 174 3.91 -5.59 -10.06
N PRO A 175 4.22 -4.70 -9.08
CA PRO A 175 5.10 -3.57 -9.35
C PRO A 175 6.56 -3.96 -9.63
N LEU A 176 7.08 -5.06 -9.04
CA LEU A 176 8.43 -5.54 -9.33
C LEU A 176 8.49 -6.29 -10.66
N GLU A 177 7.48 -7.11 -10.96
CA GLU A 177 7.38 -7.84 -12.22
C GLU A 177 7.27 -6.89 -13.42
N THR A 178 6.52 -5.80 -13.28
CA THR A 178 6.41 -4.76 -14.32
C THR A 178 7.77 -4.14 -14.67
N LEU A 179 8.70 -4.11 -13.71
CA LEU A 179 10.08 -3.62 -13.90
C LEU A 179 11.04 -4.74 -14.33
N GLY A 180 10.57 -5.98 -14.45
CA GLY A 180 11.36 -7.15 -14.82
C GLY A 180 12.21 -7.72 -13.68
N ILE A 181 11.91 -7.36 -12.43
CA ILE A 181 12.67 -7.80 -11.25
C ILE A 181 12.01 -9.07 -10.69
N ASN A 182 12.66 -10.21 -10.88
CA ASN A 182 12.19 -11.52 -10.38
C ASN A 182 12.99 -12.02 -9.18
N PHE A 183 14.22 -11.51 -9.01
CA PHE A 183 15.12 -11.90 -7.93
C PHE A 183 15.59 -10.67 -7.16
N ILE A 184 15.69 -10.81 -5.84
CA ILE A 184 16.25 -9.79 -4.96
C ILE A 184 17.24 -10.41 -3.99
N VAL A 185 18.17 -9.60 -3.48
CA VAL A 185 19.06 -9.96 -2.39
C VAL A 185 18.82 -8.98 -1.25
N ILE A 186 18.58 -9.49 -0.04
CA ILE A 186 18.38 -8.67 1.15
C ILE A 186 19.74 -8.20 1.66
N GLU A 187 19.93 -6.88 1.79
CA GLU A 187 21.14 -6.29 2.35
C GLU A 187 20.99 -6.02 3.85
N GLU A 188 19.83 -5.48 4.24
CA GLU A 188 19.59 -4.99 5.59
C GLU A 188 18.14 -5.20 5.98
N MET A 189 17.92 -5.49 7.27
CA MET A 189 16.60 -5.58 7.86
C MET A 189 16.59 -4.79 9.16
N ASN A 190 15.77 -3.75 9.19
CA ASN A 190 15.61 -2.85 10.29
C ASN A 190 14.25 -3.09 10.97
N PHE A 191 14.24 -3.10 12.29
CA PHE A 191 13.03 -3.24 13.10
C PHE A 191 12.85 -1.96 13.92
N PRO A 192 12.18 -0.94 13.34
CA PRO A 192 11.98 0.32 14.05
C PRO A 192 11.09 0.12 15.28
N PHE A 193 11.25 1.03 16.25
CA PHE A 193 10.48 0.98 17.49
C PHE A 193 8.98 1.19 17.20
N THR A 194 8.16 0.21 17.55
CA THR A 194 6.71 0.28 17.49
C THR A 194 6.09 0.50 18.88
N LYS A 195 5.00 1.26 18.90
CA LYS A 195 4.16 1.40 20.10
C LYS A 195 3.08 0.33 20.06
N GLY A 196 3.16 -0.63 20.98
CA GLY A 196 2.17 -1.70 21.10
C GLY A 196 2.85 -3.04 21.26
N GLU A 197 2.36 -3.85 22.19
CA GLU A 197 2.89 -5.19 22.46
C GLU A 197 2.61 -6.16 21.31
N ASN A 198 1.60 -5.85 20.49
CA ASN A 198 1.11 -6.67 19.39
C ASN A 198 1.66 -6.29 18.02
N VAL A 199 2.33 -5.15 17.89
CA VAL A 199 2.74 -4.61 16.59
C VAL A 199 4.26 -4.62 16.48
N GLN A 200 4.77 -5.19 15.40
CA GLN A 200 6.18 -5.09 15.04
C GLN A 200 6.31 -4.59 13.61
N ALA A 201 6.83 -3.37 13.45
CA ALA A 201 7.17 -2.83 12.15
C ALA A 201 8.51 -3.40 11.70
N TYR A 202 8.66 -3.55 10.39
CA TYR A 202 9.88 -4.00 9.73
C TYR A 202 10.13 -3.14 8.50
N GLU A 203 11.40 -3.00 8.18
CA GLU A 203 11.91 -2.34 6.99
C GLU A 203 13.00 -3.25 6.41
N ILE A 204 12.81 -3.69 5.17
CA ILE A 204 13.73 -4.58 4.46
C ILE A 204 14.31 -3.78 3.31
N ARG A 205 15.64 -3.65 3.29
CA ARG A 205 16.38 -3.04 2.19
C ARG A 205 17.02 -4.16 1.37
N ALA A 206 16.69 -4.19 0.09
CA ALA A 206 17.10 -5.21 -0.84
C ALA A 206 17.55 -4.58 -2.15
N VAL A 207 18.34 -5.32 -2.92
CA VAL A 207 18.81 -4.94 -4.24
C VAL A 207 18.34 -5.97 -5.26
N SER A 208 17.95 -5.51 -6.45
CA SER A 208 17.57 -6.40 -7.55
C SER A 208 18.75 -7.24 -8.03
N ASP A 209 18.52 -8.52 -8.28
CA ASP A 209 19.49 -9.41 -8.92
C ASP A 209 18.98 -9.81 -10.31
N PHE A 210 19.87 -9.75 -11.31
CA PHE A 210 19.58 -10.17 -12.67
C PHE A 210 20.54 -11.29 -13.07
N ASN A 211 19.99 -12.35 -13.66
CA ASN A 211 20.81 -13.43 -14.19
C ASN A 211 21.75 -12.90 -15.27
N TRP A 212 23.05 -13.00 -15.01
CA TRP A 212 24.09 -12.74 -15.99
C TRP A 212 24.91 -13.99 -16.22
N ASP A 213 25.07 -14.39 -17.48
CA ASP A 213 25.96 -15.50 -17.82
C ASP A 213 27.41 -15.00 -17.77
N LEU A 214 28.13 -15.38 -16.71
CA LEU A 214 29.54 -15.05 -16.54
C LEU A 214 30.43 -15.90 -17.46
N LEU A 215 29.91 -16.98 -18.05
CA LEU A 215 30.67 -17.83 -18.95
C LEU A 215 30.68 -17.22 -20.35
N TYR A 216 31.76 -16.51 -20.67
CA TYR A 216 32.01 -16.08 -22.03
C TYR A 216 32.33 -17.31 -22.89
N GLU A 217 31.36 -17.78 -23.67
CA GLU A 217 31.63 -18.76 -24.72
C GLU A 217 32.58 -18.13 -25.75
N ARG A 218 33.85 -18.56 -25.70
CA ARG A 218 34.82 -18.21 -26.73
C ARG A 218 34.30 -18.76 -28.05
N LYS A 219 33.83 -17.87 -28.94
CA LYS A 219 33.59 -18.22 -30.34
C LYS A 219 34.91 -18.70 -30.96
N VAL A 220 35.06 -20.01 -31.14
CA VAL A 220 36.18 -20.60 -31.87
C VAL A 220 35.92 -20.35 -33.35
N GLY A 221 36.48 -19.26 -33.88
CA GLY A 221 36.50 -19.02 -35.32
C GLY A 221 37.48 -19.99 -35.98
N ILE A 222 37.04 -20.68 -37.03
CA ILE A 222 37.94 -21.40 -37.93
C ILE A 222 38.66 -20.32 -38.74
N LEU A 223 39.97 -20.19 -38.53
CA LEU A 223 40.82 -19.32 -39.35
C LEU A 223 41.13 -20.06 -40.65
N GLU A 224 40.49 -19.67 -41.75
CA GLU A 224 40.94 -20.06 -43.08
C GLU A 224 42.21 -19.26 -43.40
N VAL A 225 43.38 -19.91 -43.27
CA VAL A 225 44.64 -19.35 -43.71
C VAL A 225 44.64 -19.45 -45.24
N GLY A 226 44.51 -18.31 -45.92
CA GLY A 226 44.56 -18.26 -47.39
C GLY A 226 45.85 -18.86 -47.93
N ASP A 227 45.74 -19.67 -48.98
CA ASP A 227 46.86 -20.33 -49.63
C ASP A 227 47.89 -19.30 -50.11
N LEU A 228 49.15 -19.54 -49.77
CA LEU A 228 50.30 -18.81 -50.31
C LEU A 228 50.40 -19.11 -51.81
N GLU A 229 50.01 -18.16 -52.67
CA GLU A 229 50.41 -18.15 -54.07
C GLU A 229 51.93 -17.99 -54.15
N VAL A 230 52.63 -19.12 -54.24
CA VAL A 230 54.04 -19.17 -54.60
C VAL A 230 54.14 -18.81 -56.07
N GLY A 231 54.36 -17.52 -56.35
CA GLY A 231 54.71 -17.03 -57.68
C GLY A 231 56.01 -17.69 -58.16
N ILE A 232 55.88 -18.65 -59.07
CA ILE A 232 56.99 -19.21 -59.82
C ILE A 232 57.49 -18.11 -60.76
N LEU A 233 58.67 -17.55 -60.46
CA LEU A 233 59.43 -16.77 -61.44
C LEU A 233 60.01 -17.77 -62.45
N GLU A 234 59.43 -17.83 -63.65
CA GLU A 234 60.03 -18.52 -64.79
C GLU A 234 61.32 -17.79 -65.26
N PRO A 235 62.31 -18.55 -65.78
CA PRO A 235 63.71 -18.13 -65.95
C PRO A 235 63.98 -17.11 -67.06
#